data_AF-A0A8J4Y7M6-F1
#
_entry.id   AF-A0A8J4Y7M6-F1
#
_cell.length_a   1.000
_cell.length_b   1.000
_cell.length_c   1.000
_cell.angle_alpha   90.00
_cell.angle_beta   90.00
_cell.angle_gamma   90.00
#
_symmetry.space_group_name_H-M   'P 1'
#
loop_
_entity.id
_entity.type
_entity.pdbx_description
1 polymer ?
#
loop_
_entity_poly.entity_id
_entity_poly.type
_entity_poly.pdbx_seq_one_letter_code
_entity_poly.pdbx_strand_id
1 'polypeptide(L)'
;MAVMNKFTFSLDERFTINGGYVGLLEWMLLKDHKQKWMAFITREVMEQADSYDAAKNTLSHSRLLSPVYFILGGVQPGQGTIITRWRDNFHTDDLGSKVAGSDSWFLVETNYDQWNKPPFYDDRRSPAVHCLRGAGQANASLALIYNVLSTRPMLNKLTTYTSLMQVNDGHLGAWLRSCDDPCWPW
;
A
#
# COMPACT_ATOMS: atom_id res chain seq x y z
N MET A 1 -24.71 -11.12 10.61
CA MET A 1 -23.49 -11.95 10.63
C MET A 1 -22.38 -11.16 9.95
N ALA A 2 -21.38 -10.70 10.69
CA ALA A 2 -20.20 -10.11 10.08
C ALA A 2 -19.40 -11.25 9.44
N VAL A 3 -19.30 -11.24 8.11
CA VAL A 3 -18.44 -12.18 7.39
C VAL A 3 -17.00 -11.75 7.66
N MET A 4 -16.32 -12.45 8.58
CA MET A 4 -14.89 -12.25 8.87
C MET A 4 -14.06 -12.79 7.70
N ASN A 5 -12.92 -12.14 7.44
CA ASN A 5 -11.84 -12.59 6.54
C ASN A 5 -12.13 -12.45 5.03
N LYS A 6 -12.14 -11.22 4.50
CA LYS A 6 -12.37 -10.94 3.07
C LYS A 6 -11.14 -10.40 2.35
N PHE A 7 -10.51 -9.38 2.91
CA PHE A 7 -9.33 -8.73 2.36
C PHE A 7 -8.63 -7.93 3.47
N THR A 8 -7.39 -7.54 3.19
CA THR A 8 -6.59 -6.58 3.96
C THR A 8 -6.16 -5.44 3.06
N PHE A 9 -5.91 -4.30 3.66
CA PHE A 9 -5.65 -3.06 2.94
C PHE A 9 -4.59 -2.21 3.66
N SER A 10 -3.69 -1.59 2.89
CA SER A 10 -2.86 -0.47 3.33
C SER A 10 -2.80 0.63 2.26
N LEU A 11 -2.37 1.82 2.68
CA LEU A 11 -2.36 3.03 1.88
C LEU A 11 -0.99 3.68 1.96
N ASP A 12 -0.40 3.96 0.80
CA ASP A 12 0.83 4.76 0.72
C ASP A 12 0.59 6.06 -0.06
N GLU A 13 1.19 7.15 0.40
CA GLU A 13 1.08 8.46 -0.25
C GLU A 13 1.75 8.45 -1.63
N ARG A 14 1.14 9.15 -2.59
CA ARG A 14 1.65 9.29 -3.95
C ARG A 14 1.78 10.75 -4.37
N PHE A 15 2.97 11.13 -4.82
CA PHE A 15 3.27 12.50 -5.21
C PHE A 15 3.11 12.72 -6.72
N THR A 16 2.21 13.62 -7.11
CA THR A 16 2.07 14.10 -8.50
C THR A 16 1.75 15.60 -8.54
N ILE A 17 1.95 16.23 -9.70
CA ILE A 17 1.61 17.64 -9.91
C ILE A 17 0.10 17.89 -9.72
N ASN A 18 -0.75 17.01 -10.26
CA ASN A 18 -2.20 17.02 -9.99
C ASN A 18 -2.52 16.31 -8.66
N GLY A 19 -1.95 16.84 -7.57
CA GLY A 19 -2.01 16.27 -6.23
C GLY A 19 -3.18 16.77 -5.38
N GLY A 20 -3.14 16.45 -4.08
CA GLY A 20 -4.20 16.80 -3.13
C GLY A 20 -4.49 18.29 -2.98
N TYR A 21 -3.52 19.18 -3.20
CA TYR A 21 -3.79 20.64 -3.19
C TYR A 21 -4.72 21.07 -4.32
N VAL A 22 -4.57 20.50 -5.53
CA VAL A 22 -5.48 20.78 -6.66
C VAL A 22 -6.87 20.24 -6.32
N GLY A 23 -6.96 19.02 -5.79
CA GLY A 23 -8.24 18.45 -5.37
C GLY A 23 -8.95 19.26 -4.29
N LEU A 24 -8.21 19.77 -3.31
CA LEU A 24 -8.76 20.62 -2.27
C LEU A 24 -9.28 21.96 -2.83
N LEU A 25 -8.55 22.59 -3.76
CA LEU A 25 -9.01 23.81 -4.42
C LEU A 25 -10.27 23.56 -5.25
N GLU A 26 -10.34 22.47 -6.01
CA GLU A 26 -11.55 22.10 -6.76
C GLU A 26 -12.73 21.82 -5.82
N TRP A 27 -12.50 21.13 -4.71
CA TRP A 27 -13.53 20.88 -3.70
C TRP A 27 -14.09 22.21 -3.14
N MET A 28 -13.21 23.14 -2.74
CA MET A 28 -13.62 24.40 -2.10
C MET A 28 -14.21 25.42 -3.09
N LEU A 29 -13.57 25.62 -4.23
CA LEU A 29 -13.89 26.71 -5.16
C LEU A 29 -14.88 26.28 -6.26
N LEU A 30 -14.74 25.06 -6.75
CA LEU A 30 -15.60 24.51 -7.81
C LEU A 30 -16.77 23.67 -7.25
N LYS A 31 -16.83 23.48 -5.92
CA LYS A 31 -17.85 22.68 -5.23
C LYS A 31 -17.93 21.25 -5.73
N ASP A 32 -16.81 20.69 -6.18
CA ASP A 32 -16.75 19.31 -6.66
C ASP A 32 -16.70 18.32 -5.48
N HIS A 33 -17.83 18.15 -4.82
CA HIS A 33 -17.97 17.26 -3.66
C HIS A 33 -18.14 15.79 -4.05
N LYS A 34 -18.01 15.43 -5.34
CA LYS A 34 -18.02 14.03 -5.80
C LYS A 34 -16.70 13.33 -5.50
N GLN A 35 -15.64 14.08 -5.21
CA GLN A 35 -14.33 13.56 -4.83
C GLN A 35 -14.40 12.93 -3.43
N LYS A 36 -13.79 11.76 -3.29
CA LYS A 36 -13.66 11.07 -2.01
C LYS A 36 -12.33 11.43 -1.35
N TRP A 37 -12.40 11.71 -0.04
CA TRP A 37 -11.22 11.87 0.81
C TRP A 37 -10.61 10.50 1.09
N MET A 38 -9.28 10.44 1.20
CA MET A 38 -8.58 9.17 1.32
C MET A 38 -9.00 8.37 2.56
N ALA A 39 -9.08 9.01 3.73
CA ALA A 39 -9.55 8.37 4.96
C ALA A 39 -11.01 7.89 4.89
N PHE A 40 -11.85 8.56 4.10
CA PHE A 40 -13.28 8.21 4.01
C PHE A 40 -13.52 7.06 3.04
N ILE A 41 -12.86 7.04 1.87
CA ILE A 41 -13.02 5.93 0.94
C ILE A 41 -12.45 4.64 1.51
N THR A 42 -11.34 4.69 2.23
CA THR A 42 -10.76 3.50 2.86
C THR A 42 -11.67 2.95 3.95
N ARG A 43 -12.22 3.84 4.80
CA ARG A 43 -13.23 3.44 5.79
C ARG A 43 -14.47 2.82 5.13
N GLU A 44 -15.01 3.47 4.11
CA GLU A 44 -16.19 2.99 3.37
C GLU A 44 -15.96 1.60 2.78
N VAL A 45 -14.80 1.37 2.17
CA VAL A 45 -14.41 0.04 1.65
C VAL A 45 -14.32 -0.98 2.77
N MET A 46 -13.64 -0.66 3.88
CA MET A 46 -13.52 -1.59 5.02
C MET A 46 -14.87 -1.89 5.69
N GLU A 47 -15.82 -0.95 5.65
CA GLU A 47 -17.14 -1.07 6.28
C GLU A 47 -18.16 -1.79 5.37
N GLN A 48 -18.10 -1.58 4.06
CA GLN A 48 -19.17 -1.96 3.13
C GLN A 48 -18.76 -3.00 2.08
N ALA A 49 -17.50 -3.06 1.67
CA ALA A 49 -17.09 -3.98 0.62
C ALA A 49 -17.17 -5.42 1.10
N ASP A 50 -17.78 -6.29 0.29
CA ASP A 50 -18.10 -7.64 0.70
C ASP A 50 -17.15 -8.72 0.17
N SER A 51 -16.19 -8.32 -0.66
CA SER A 51 -15.22 -9.18 -1.32
C SER A 51 -13.96 -8.38 -1.71
N TYR A 52 -12.86 -9.09 -1.98
CA TYR A 52 -11.65 -8.50 -2.56
C TYR A 52 -11.94 -7.76 -3.87
N ASP A 53 -12.75 -8.35 -4.77
CA ASP A 53 -13.04 -7.75 -6.07
C ASP A 53 -13.93 -6.50 -5.94
N ALA A 54 -14.92 -6.52 -5.03
CA ALA A 54 -15.69 -5.32 -4.72
C ALA A 54 -14.81 -4.20 -4.14
N ALA A 55 -13.89 -4.54 -3.23
CA ALA A 55 -12.94 -3.58 -2.68
C ALA A 55 -12.01 -3.02 -3.76
N LYS A 56 -11.40 -3.87 -4.60
CA LYS A 56 -10.55 -3.48 -5.74
C LYS A 56 -11.32 -2.56 -6.69
N ASN A 57 -12.56 -2.92 -7.05
CA ASN A 57 -13.38 -2.13 -7.96
C ASN A 57 -13.66 -0.72 -7.41
N THR A 58 -14.09 -0.62 -6.16
CA THR A 58 -14.36 0.67 -5.50
C THR A 58 -13.09 1.51 -5.36
N LEU A 59 -11.98 0.90 -4.96
CA LEU A 59 -10.69 1.57 -4.80
C LEU A 59 -10.06 1.99 -6.14
N SER A 60 -10.37 1.34 -7.26
CA SER A 60 -9.86 1.72 -8.58
C SER A 60 -10.65 2.85 -9.24
N HIS A 61 -11.99 2.84 -9.12
CA HIS A 61 -12.86 3.69 -9.93
C HIS A 61 -13.41 4.92 -9.20
N SER A 62 -13.34 4.98 -7.87
CA SER A 62 -13.81 6.14 -7.12
C SER A 62 -12.96 7.38 -7.44
N ARG A 63 -13.59 8.52 -7.77
CA ARG A 63 -12.91 9.81 -7.91
C ARG A 63 -12.31 10.24 -6.58
N LEU A 64 -11.01 10.56 -6.55
CA LEU A 64 -10.27 10.87 -5.33
C LEU A 64 -9.85 12.34 -5.27
N LEU A 65 -9.71 12.84 -4.05
CA LEU A 65 -9.15 14.17 -3.80
C LEU A 65 -7.63 14.22 -4.06
N SER A 66 -6.89 13.16 -3.74
CA SER A 66 -5.44 13.06 -3.94
C SER A 66 -5.07 11.75 -4.65
N PRO A 67 -3.97 11.73 -5.44
CA PRO A 67 -3.32 10.48 -5.85
C PRO A 67 -2.90 9.64 -4.64
N VAL A 68 -2.82 8.32 -4.84
CA VAL A 68 -2.45 7.38 -3.76
C VAL A 68 -1.96 6.05 -4.34
N TYR A 69 -1.31 5.22 -3.53
CA TYR A 69 -1.22 3.78 -3.78
C TYR A 69 -2.11 3.03 -2.80
N PHE A 70 -2.96 2.15 -3.31
CA PHE A 70 -3.71 1.21 -2.49
C PHE A 70 -3.09 -0.19 -2.64
N ILE A 71 -2.69 -0.78 -1.53
CA ILE A 71 -2.15 -2.14 -1.49
C ILE A 71 -3.24 -3.03 -0.91
N LEU A 72 -3.74 -3.95 -1.72
CA LEU A 72 -4.89 -4.79 -1.38
C LEU A 72 -4.50 -6.26 -1.49
N GLY A 73 -4.79 -7.03 -0.43
CA GLY A 73 -4.59 -8.48 -0.39
C GLY A 73 -5.91 -9.20 -0.09
N GLY A 74 -6.17 -10.32 -0.76
CA GLY A 74 -7.38 -11.14 -0.57
C GLY A 74 -7.09 -12.46 0.16
N VAL A 75 -8.09 -13.35 0.17
CA VAL A 75 -7.99 -14.68 0.80
C VAL A 75 -7.45 -15.72 -0.17
N GLN A 76 -7.77 -15.58 -1.46
CA GLN A 76 -7.44 -16.60 -2.46
C GLN A 76 -6.01 -16.43 -3.00
N PRO A 77 -5.33 -17.51 -3.37
CA PRO A 77 -4.05 -17.44 -4.07
C PRO A 77 -4.13 -16.50 -5.29
N GLY A 78 -3.12 -15.65 -5.46
CA GLY A 78 -3.09 -14.65 -6.53
C GLY A 78 -3.83 -13.35 -6.24
N GLN A 79 -4.65 -13.27 -5.17
CA GLN A 79 -5.31 -12.02 -4.77
C GLN A 79 -4.33 -11.11 -4.01
N GLY A 80 -3.52 -10.38 -4.77
CA GLY A 80 -2.72 -9.26 -4.29
C GLY A 80 -2.57 -8.25 -5.41
N THR A 81 -2.70 -6.96 -5.11
CA THR A 81 -2.58 -5.90 -6.11
C THR A 81 -2.05 -4.60 -5.50
N ILE A 82 -1.26 -3.88 -6.28
CA ILE A 82 -0.97 -2.45 -6.07
C ILE A 82 -1.84 -1.68 -7.05
N ILE A 83 -2.71 -0.82 -6.54
CA ILE A 83 -3.52 0.09 -7.34
C ILE A 83 -2.86 1.48 -7.28
N THR A 84 -2.14 1.83 -8.33
CA THR A 84 -1.57 3.16 -8.50
C THR A 84 -2.68 4.11 -8.96
N ARG A 85 -3.06 5.06 -8.11
CA ARG A 85 -4.16 5.99 -8.37
C ARG A 85 -3.67 7.38 -8.74
N TRP A 86 -4.32 7.93 -9.76
CA TRP A 86 -4.53 9.36 -9.89
C TRP A 86 -5.92 9.71 -9.35
N ARG A 87 -6.23 11.00 -9.29
CA ARG A 87 -7.54 11.50 -8.85
C ARG A 87 -8.70 10.88 -9.64
N ASP A 88 -8.54 10.75 -10.96
CA ASP A 88 -9.58 10.26 -11.88
C ASP A 88 -9.16 9.06 -12.75
N ASN A 89 -8.00 8.46 -12.48
CA ASN A 89 -7.49 7.33 -13.26
C ASN A 89 -6.75 6.33 -12.36
N PHE A 90 -6.47 5.15 -12.88
CA PHE A 90 -5.75 4.11 -12.16
C PHE A 90 -4.92 3.22 -13.08
N HIS A 91 -3.93 2.57 -12.49
CA HIS A 91 -3.17 1.46 -13.04
C HIS A 91 -3.06 0.39 -11.96
N THR A 92 -3.12 -0.89 -12.33
CA THR A 92 -3.00 -2.01 -11.37
C THR A 92 -1.84 -2.92 -11.72
N ASP A 93 -1.02 -3.22 -10.72
CA ASP A 93 -0.01 -4.27 -10.78
C ASP A 93 -0.43 -5.42 -9.86
N ASP A 94 -0.95 -6.49 -10.46
CA ASP A 94 -1.38 -7.69 -9.73
C ASP A 94 -0.18 -8.59 -9.38
N LEU A 95 -0.37 -9.49 -8.40
CA LEU A 95 0.67 -10.43 -7.96
C LEU A 95 1.18 -11.25 -9.15
N GLY A 96 2.50 -11.31 -9.33
CA GLY A 96 3.14 -11.94 -10.48
C GLY A 96 3.36 -11.01 -11.69
N SER A 97 2.91 -9.75 -11.63
CA SER A 97 3.34 -8.71 -12.57
C SER A 97 4.87 -8.58 -12.60
N LYS A 98 5.43 -8.22 -13.75
CA LYS A 98 6.88 -8.03 -13.93
C LYS A 98 7.26 -6.56 -13.77
N VAL A 99 7.19 -6.06 -12.55
CA VAL A 99 7.53 -4.68 -12.19
C VAL A 99 8.71 -4.64 -11.20
N ALA A 100 9.27 -3.44 -10.96
CA ALA A 100 10.49 -3.31 -10.16
C ALA A 100 10.32 -3.80 -8.72
N GLY A 101 9.16 -3.56 -8.11
CA GLY A 101 8.82 -3.94 -6.74
C GLY A 101 8.26 -5.34 -6.58
N SER A 102 8.28 -6.21 -7.60
CA SER A 102 7.57 -7.49 -7.55
C SER A 102 8.42 -8.72 -7.83
N ASP A 103 7.84 -9.85 -7.47
CA ASP A 103 8.21 -11.20 -7.92
C ASP A 103 6.93 -12.02 -8.08
N SER A 104 7.07 -13.31 -8.38
CA SER A 104 6.00 -14.30 -8.46
C SER A 104 5.14 -14.44 -7.18
N TRP A 105 5.66 -14.03 -6.02
CA TRP A 105 5.03 -14.28 -4.72
C TRP A 105 4.94 -13.08 -3.78
N PHE A 106 5.41 -11.90 -4.21
CA PHE A 106 5.23 -10.66 -3.45
C PHE A 106 5.07 -9.44 -4.35
N LEU A 107 4.51 -8.38 -3.77
CA LEU A 107 4.49 -7.02 -4.27
C LEU A 107 5.03 -6.09 -3.18
N VAL A 108 5.89 -5.14 -3.55
CA VAL A 108 6.42 -4.08 -2.69
C VAL A 108 6.08 -2.75 -3.32
N GLU A 109 5.34 -1.93 -2.59
CA GLU A 109 5.12 -0.51 -2.87
C GLU A 109 5.78 0.34 -1.78
N THR A 110 6.19 1.55 -2.14
CA THR A 110 6.65 2.55 -1.18
C THR A 110 5.95 3.88 -1.49
N ASN A 111 6.61 4.84 -2.13
CA ASN A 111 6.03 6.15 -2.44
C ASN A 111 6.37 6.61 -3.85
N TYR A 112 6.67 5.67 -4.75
CA TYR A 112 7.07 5.98 -6.11
C TYR A 112 6.67 4.88 -7.09
N ASP A 113 6.21 5.32 -8.27
CA ASP A 113 5.61 4.42 -9.25
C ASP A 113 6.53 3.23 -9.61
N GLN A 114 5.92 2.09 -9.86
CA GLN A 114 6.59 0.82 -10.18
C GLN A 114 7.47 0.88 -11.44
N TRP A 115 7.11 1.73 -12.42
CA TRP A 115 7.87 1.97 -13.65
C TRP A 115 8.94 3.08 -13.53
N ASN A 116 9.01 3.76 -12.39
CA ASN A 116 10.02 4.78 -12.13
C ASN A 116 11.17 4.22 -11.29
N LYS A 117 12.35 4.81 -11.46
CA LYS A 117 13.47 4.55 -10.53
C LYS A 117 13.18 5.23 -9.19
N PRO A 118 13.59 4.61 -8.07
CA PRO A 118 13.57 5.28 -6.77
C PRO A 118 14.37 6.59 -6.83
N PRO A 119 13.95 7.64 -6.12
CA PRO A 119 14.78 8.83 -5.97
C PRO A 119 16.09 8.46 -5.27
N PHE A 120 17.20 9.10 -5.65
CA PHE A 120 18.53 8.73 -5.15
C PHE A 120 18.68 8.85 -3.62
N TYR A 121 17.84 9.66 -2.99
CA TYR A 121 17.86 9.88 -1.54
C TYR A 121 16.96 8.90 -0.78
N ASP A 122 15.93 8.31 -1.40
CA ASP A 122 14.98 7.39 -0.75
C ASP A 122 14.76 6.16 -1.64
N ASP A 123 15.57 5.12 -1.42
CA ASP A 123 15.35 3.79 -2.01
C ASP A 123 15.13 2.73 -0.93
N ARG A 124 13.88 2.61 -0.49
CA ARG A 124 13.40 1.54 0.39
C ARG A 124 12.92 0.30 -0.38
N ARG A 125 12.49 0.46 -1.64
CA ARG A 125 11.96 -0.63 -2.47
C ARG A 125 13.04 -1.64 -2.83
N SER A 126 14.18 -1.20 -3.36
CA SER A 126 15.25 -2.12 -3.79
C SER A 126 15.78 -3.02 -2.66
N PRO A 127 16.11 -2.51 -1.46
CA PRO A 127 16.53 -3.36 -0.35
C PRO A 127 15.41 -4.28 0.16
N ALA A 128 14.15 -3.83 0.21
CA ALA A 128 13.03 -4.71 0.59
C ALA A 128 12.85 -5.88 -0.38
N VAL A 129 12.88 -5.60 -1.69
CA VAL A 129 12.84 -6.61 -2.75
C VAL A 129 14.02 -7.57 -2.64
N HIS A 130 15.23 -7.06 -2.37
CA HIS A 130 16.42 -7.88 -2.17
C HIS A 130 16.27 -8.83 -0.97
N CYS A 131 15.81 -8.33 0.18
CA CYS A 131 15.58 -9.15 1.37
C CYS A 131 14.53 -10.25 1.11
N LEU A 132 13.41 -9.91 0.46
CA LEU A 132 12.37 -10.89 0.14
C LEU A 132 12.89 -11.96 -0.83
N ARG A 133 13.54 -11.56 -1.94
CA ARG A 133 14.14 -12.52 -2.89
C ARG A 133 15.18 -13.42 -2.23
N GLY A 134 16.04 -12.85 -1.38
CA GLY A 134 17.06 -13.60 -0.65
C GLY A 134 16.48 -14.62 0.31
N ALA A 135 15.35 -14.31 0.96
CA ALA A 135 14.65 -15.25 1.82
C ALA A 135 13.93 -16.35 1.03
N GLY A 136 13.32 -16.00 -0.11
CA GLY A 136 12.57 -16.92 -0.96
C GLY A 136 11.20 -17.32 -0.42
N GLN A 137 10.31 -17.74 -1.34
CA GLN A 137 8.89 -17.99 -1.03
C GLN A 137 8.66 -19.08 0.03
N ALA A 138 9.54 -20.08 0.11
CA ALA A 138 9.43 -21.15 1.11
C ALA A 138 9.50 -20.64 2.56
N ASN A 139 10.05 -19.45 2.78
CA ASN A 139 10.15 -18.81 4.10
C ASN A 139 9.07 -17.72 4.33
N ALA A 140 8.11 -17.58 3.40
CA ALA A 140 7.04 -16.58 3.51
C ALA A 140 6.25 -16.76 4.81
N SER A 141 6.32 -15.75 5.67
CA SER A 141 5.69 -15.75 7.00
C SER A 141 5.56 -14.31 7.51
N LEU A 142 4.69 -14.09 8.50
CA LEU A 142 4.59 -12.80 9.18
C LEU A 142 5.92 -12.39 9.83
N ALA A 143 6.69 -13.36 10.36
CA ALA A 143 8.01 -13.11 10.92
C ALA A 143 9.01 -12.62 9.86
N LEU A 144 9.00 -13.22 8.66
CA LEU A 144 9.82 -12.72 7.55
C LEU A 144 9.45 -11.28 7.20
N ILE A 145 8.15 -10.97 7.04
CA ILE A 145 7.70 -9.61 6.73
C ILE A 145 8.17 -8.63 7.81
N TYR A 146 8.03 -8.99 9.09
CA TYR A 146 8.50 -8.16 10.20
C TYR A 146 10.01 -7.91 10.15
N ASN A 147 10.81 -8.93 9.82
CA ASN A 147 12.26 -8.80 9.69
C ASN A 147 12.64 -7.87 8.53
N VAL A 148 11.98 -7.98 7.38
CA VAL A 148 12.19 -7.08 6.23
C VAL A 148 11.84 -5.65 6.63
N LEU A 149 10.67 -5.42 7.24
CA LEU A 149 10.23 -4.09 7.70
C LEU A 149 11.06 -3.54 8.87
N SER A 150 11.85 -4.38 9.54
CA SER A 150 12.77 -3.98 10.60
C SER A 150 14.19 -3.71 10.12
N THR A 151 14.47 -3.95 8.84
CA THR A 151 15.78 -3.73 8.24
C THR A 151 15.87 -2.29 7.73
N ARG A 152 17.01 -1.62 7.95
CA ARG A 152 17.25 -0.27 7.42
C ARG A 152 17.54 -0.34 5.91
N PRO A 153 17.02 0.58 5.07
CA PRO A 153 16.31 1.81 5.41
C PRO A 153 14.77 1.69 5.50
N MET A 154 14.18 0.49 5.34
CA MET A 154 12.73 0.31 5.49
C MET A 154 12.25 0.72 6.89
N LEU A 155 13.00 0.33 7.93
CA LEU A 155 12.93 0.95 9.25
C LEU A 155 13.80 2.21 9.25
N ASN A 156 13.18 3.35 9.52
CA ASN A 156 13.84 4.66 9.57
C ASN A 156 13.24 5.56 10.66
N LYS A 157 13.71 6.80 10.77
CA LYS A 157 13.26 7.76 11.81
C LYS A 157 11.79 8.17 11.69
N LEU A 158 11.17 8.03 10.51
CA LEU A 158 9.75 8.33 10.30
C LEU A 158 8.84 7.14 10.63
N THR A 159 9.41 5.93 10.77
CA THR A 159 8.62 4.74 11.09
C THR A 159 7.97 4.89 12.46
N THR A 160 6.66 5.09 12.47
CA THR A 160 5.87 5.23 13.71
C THR A 160 5.44 3.88 14.26
N TYR A 161 4.99 3.00 13.38
CA TYR A 161 4.56 1.64 13.74
C TYR A 161 4.79 0.69 12.55
N THR A 162 4.75 -0.61 12.84
CA THR A 162 4.69 -1.68 11.84
C THR A 162 3.41 -2.46 12.10
N SER A 163 2.61 -2.70 11.06
CA SER A 163 1.45 -3.60 11.13
C SER A 163 1.71 -4.85 10.30
N LEU A 164 1.19 -5.97 10.79
CA LEU A 164 1.19 -7.26 10.09
C LEU A 164 -0.23 -7.78 10.05
N MET A 165 -0.65 -8.26 8.88
CA MET A 165 -2.01 -8.69 8.64
C MET A 165 -2.02 -10.02 7.89
N GLN A 166 -2.91 -10.92 8.29
CA GLN A 166 -3.15 -12.17 7.59
C GLN A 166 -4.65 -12.46 7.54
N VAL A 167 -5.23 -12.37 6.34
CA VAL A 167 -6.69 -12.40 6.15
C VAL A 167 -7.30 -13.71 6.62
N ASN A 168 -6.75 -14.85 6.20
CA ASN A 168 -7.36 -16.17 6.43
C ASN A 168 -7.39 -16.59 7.92
N ASP A 169 -6.42 -16.14 8.71
CA ASP A 169 -6.33 -16.37 10.16
C ASP A 169 -6.97 -15.24 10.98
N GLY A 170 -7.37 -14.14 10.34
CA GLY A 170 -7.89 -12.96 11.03
C GLY A 170 -6.83 -12.24 11.88
N HIS A 171 -5.54 -12.47 11.64
CA HIS A 171 -4.46 -11.84 12.37
C HIS A 171 -4.32 -10.36 11.97
N LEU A 172 -4.30 -9.49 12.97
CA LEU A 172 -3.92 -8.09 12.86
C LEU A 172 -3.09 -7.71 14.09
N GLY A 173 -1.80 -7.44 13.88
CA GLY A 173 -0.89 -6.96 14.90
C GLY A 173 -0.27 -5.63 14.50
N ALA A 174 -0.03 -4.74 15.47
CA ALA A 174 0.68 -3.49 15.26
C ALA A 174 1.63 -3.20 16.42
N TRP A 175 2.85 -2.77 16.10
CA TRP A 175 3.92 -2.49 17.05
C TRP A 175 4.48 -1.09 16.81
N LEU A 176 4.54 -0.27 17.86
CA LEU A 176 5.27 0.99 17.82
C LEU A 176 6.74 0.74 17.50
N ARG A 177 7.32 1.58 16.67
CA ARG A 177 8.72 1.45 16.24
C ARG A 177 9.51 2.68 16.65
N SER A 178 10.80 2.45 16.86
CA SER A 178 11.83 3.48 16.94
C SER A 178 13.04 3.00 16.15
N CYS A 179 13.89 3.94 15.75
CA CYS A 179 15.15 3.61 15.09
C CYS A 179 16.29 4.41 15.72
N ASP A 180 17.08 3.73 16.56
CA ASP A 180 18.19 4.35 17.29
C ASP A 180 19.34 4.72 16.37
N ASP A 181 20.12 5.74 16.74
CA ASP A 181 21.23 6.20 15.92
C ASP A 181 22.37 5.17 15.84
N PRO A 182 23.04 5.03 14.68
CA PRO A 182 22.79 5.76 13.42
C PRO A 182 21.60 5.21 12.63
N CYS A 183 20.66 6.05 12.18
CA CYS A 183 19.52 5.62 11.37
C CYS A 183 19.14 6.62 10.28
N TRP A 184 18.54 6.14 9.19
CA TRP A 184 18.09 6.99 8.09
C TRP A 184 16.94 7.91 8.51
N PRO A 185 16.95 9.17 8.06
CA PRO A 185 15.90 10.13 8.37
C PRO A 185 14.57 9.90 7.64
N TRP A 186 14.54 9.12 6.56
CA TRP A 186 13.36 8.81 5.74
C TRP A 186 13.49 7.45 5.07
#